data_AF-A0A1M7JXW8-F1
#
_entry.id   AF-A0A1M7JXW8-F1
#
_cell.length_a   1.000
_cell.length_b   1.000
_cell.length_c   1.000
_cell.angle_alpha   90.00
_cell.angle_beta   90.00
_cell.angle_gamma   90.00
#
_symmetry.space_group_name_H-M   'P 1'
#
loop_
_entity.id
_entity.type
_entity.pdbx_description
1 polymer ?
#
loop_
_entity_poly.entity_id
_entity_poly.type
_entity_poly.pdbx_seq_one_letter_code
_entity_poly.pdbx_strand_id
1 'polypeptide(L)'
;MDRPSAAPESAAPAAAPSAAPSTETAVTPPSVIAVIGLGTMGSGIAEIMARAGHEVIGVDLDAVAARRAVTALEASTARAVERGRCTASERNDVLARFRTFPDLQAAAAADLVIEVVDERYETKRDVITALDRIVKPGAILATGTNALSVTRLAAETGRPDRVLGLHFFAPAQAMKLVEVVSTVLTSPETTAAVTALVRSLGKEPVPVGDRPGFIADGLLFGYLNQAAAMYEARYATREDIDAAMRLGCGLPMGPLALLDLIGVDTATTVLDAMYEASKDRLHAPAPVLRQLTAAGLLGRKSGRGFYSYEAPGGSTVVPDAETPAQDRVPARVRDVGSVGVAGSGTMATGIAEVFAKAGFPVQLAARSPEKAEQAVARLAKSLDRSVARGRLSAEQRDAAVALVTPAASYDALGQADLVVEAVAEDLFVKQELFRVLDKVCKPGAVLATTTSSLPVVAIARATERPQDVVGMHFFNPAPAMKLVEVVHTVLTADDVRATVHQVCGVLRKHPVDCGDRAGFIVNALLFPYLNNAVKMVQDHYASVDAIDAAMKLGGGYPMGPFELLDVVGLDVSLAIEQVLHEEFRDPGLAPAPLLEHLVSAGCLGRKTGRGFREYARR
;
A
#
# COMPACT_ATOMS: atom_id res chain seq x y z
N MET A 1 -3.54 -44.73 66.01
CA MET A 1 -3.02 -43.48 66.59
C MET A 1 -1.85 -43.07 65.74
N ASP A 2 -2.11 -42.33 64.67
CA ASP A 2 -1.07 -41.83 63.78
C ASP A 2 -1.42 -40.40 63.40
N ARG A 3 -0.41 -39.54 63.53
CA ARG A 3 -0.49 -38.08 63.38
C ARG A 3 -0.73 -37.69 61.92
N PRO A 4 -1.40 -36.56 61.65
CA PRO A 4 -1.66 -36.10 60.29
C PRO A 4 -0.38 -35.53 59.64
N SER A 5 -0.14 -35.94 58.39
CA SER A 5 0.91 -35.41 57.51
C SER A 5 0.52 -34.03 56.99
N ALA A 6 1.39 -33.05 57.20
CA ALA A 6 1.23 -31.68 56.72
C ALA A 6 1.58 -31.59 55.21
N ALA A 7 0.74 -30.87 54.47
CA ALA A 7 0.94 -30.58 53.05
C ALA A 7 2.18 -29.67 52.84
N PRO A 8 2.92 -29.82 51.72
CA PRO A 8 4.06 -28.97 51.43
C PRO A 8 3.61 -27.58 50.95
N GLU A 9 4.23 -26.55 51.51
CA GLU A 9 4.07 -25.14 51.13
C GLU A 9 4.49 -24.90 49.67
N SER A 10 3.67 -24.14 48.95
CA SER A 10 3.91 -23.71 47.58
C SER A 10 5.07 -22.69 47.55
N ALA A 11 6.17 -23.04 46.90
CA ALA A 11 7.26 -22.12 46.62
C ALA A 11 6.81 -21.04 45.61
N ALA A 12 6.86 -19.77 46.03
CA ALA A 12 6.64 -18.62 45.17
C ALA A 12 7.67 -18.59 44.02
N PRO A 13 7.27 -18.18 42.79
CA PRO A 13 8.20 -18.07 41.68
C PRO A 13 9.24 -16.97 41.96
N ALA A 14 10.51 -17.31 41.77
CA ALA A 14 11.63 -16.39 41.90
C ALA A 14 11.43 -15.17 40.99
N ALA A 15 11.50 -13.97 41.57
CA ALA A 15 11.47 -12.72 40.84
C ALA A 15 12.61 -12.68 39.81
N ALA A 16 12.27 -12.35 38.57
CA ALA A 16 13.25 -12.05 37.53
C ALA A 16 14.19 -10.94 38.03
N PRO A 17 15.51 -11.03 37.76
CA PRO A 17 16.44 -10.01 38.19
C PRO A 17 16.05 -8.66 37.57
N SER A 18 15.75 -7.69 38.43
CA SER A 18 15.55 -6.29 38.09
C SER A 18 16.74 -5.82 37.27
N ALA A 19 16.53 -5.53 35.99
CA ALA A 19 17.54 -4.87 35.16
C ALA A 19 17.90 -3.54 35.84
N ALA A 20 19.11 -3.46 36.37
CA ALA A 20 19.70 -2.19 36.75
C ALA A 20 19.71 -1.27 35.52
N PRO A 21 19.49 0.05 35.68
CA PRO A 21 19.61 0.97 34.55
C PRO A 21 21.04 0.87 34.03
N SER A 22 21.20 0.27 32.86
CA SER A 22 22.43 0.34 32.10
C SER A 22 22.74 1.80 31.88
N THR A 23 23.84 2.29 32.47
CA THR A 23 24.41 3.59 32.20
C THR A 23 24.41 3.84 30.69
N GLU A 24 23.60 4.79 30.21
CA GLU A 24 23.71 5.33 28.86
C GLU A 24 25.17 5.80 28.70
N THR A 25 25.98 4.97 28.06
CA THR A 25 27.27 5.44 27.55
C THR A 25 26.93 6.51 26.54
N ALA A 26 27.37 7.74 26.81
CA ALA A 26 27.17 8.86 25.89
C ALA A 26 27.81 8.49 24.56
N VAL A 27 27.00 8.06 23.59
CA VAL A 27 27.45 7.74 22.25
C VAL A 27 27.73 9.06 21.55
N THR A 28 29.01 9.40 21.37
CA THR A 28 29.41 10.60 20.64
C THR A 28 28.96 10.45 19.18
N PRO A 29 28.06 11.32 18.68
CA PRO A 29 27.60 11.23 17.30
C PRO A 29 28.76 11.48 16.31
N PRO A 30 28.75 10.84 15.13
CA PRO A 30 29.79 11.01 14.13
C PRO A 30 29.88 12.47 13.68
N SER A 31 31.10 13.01 13.68
CA SER A 31 31.37 14.42 13.35
C SER A 31 31.71 14.61 11.87
N VAL A 32 32.46 13.68 11.30
CA VAL A 32 32.86 13.65 9.88
C VAL A 32 32.19 12.46 9.20
N ILE A 33 31.41 12.73 8.16
CA ILE A 33 30.64 11.73 7.42
C ILE A 33 31.14 11.66 5.99
N ALA A 34 31.50 10.47 5.51
CA ALA A 34 31.78 10.26 4.09
C ALA A 34 30.56 9.66 3.39
N VAL A 35 30.20 10.19 2.21
CA VAL A 35 29.15 9.64 1.34
C VAL A 35 29.79 9.19 0.04
N ILE A 36 29.70 7.90 -0.26
CA ILE A 36 30.37 7.27 -1.40
C ILE A 36 29.34 6.95 -2.48
N GLY A 37 29.53 7.50 -3.68
CA GLY A 37 28.52 7.52 -4.74
C GLY A 37 27.62 8.73 -4.62
N LEU A 38 27.80 9.73 -5.48
CA LEU A 38 27.09 11.02 -5.52
C LEU A 38 26.02 11.05 -6.61
N GLY A 39 25.34 9.92 -6.82
CA GLY A 39 24.09 9.86 -7.58
C GLY A 39 22.95 10.62 -6.88
N THR A 40 21.71 10.36 -7.30
CA THR A 40 20.52 11.04 -6.75
C THR A 40 20.40 10.87 -5.23
N MET A 41 20.55 9.64 -4.73
CA MET A 41 20.44 9.35 -3.30
C MET A 41 21.62 9.87 -2.50
N GLY A 42 22.85 9.59 -2.93
CA GLY A 42 24.06 10.08 -2.24
C GLY A 42 24.14 11.59 -2.15
N SER A 43 23.78 12.32 -3.22
CA SER A 43 23.70 13.79 -3.20
C SER A 43 22.67 14.28 -2.17
N GLY A 44 21.51 13.62 -2.08
CA GLY A 44 20.48 13.97 -1.10
C GLY A 44 20.90 13.67 0.34
N ILE A 45 21.57 12.55 0.57
CA ILE A 45 22.13 12.18 1.89
C ILE A 45 23.21 13.19 2.30
N ALA A 46 24.15 13.52 1.40
CA ALA A 46 25.18 14.51 1.66
C ALA A 46 24.59 15.88 2.03
N GLU A 47 23.53 16.32 1.33
CA GLU A 47 22.81 17.55 1.67
C GLU A 47 22.20 17.51 3.07
N ILE A 48 21.54 16.41 3.45
CA ILE A 48 20.91 16.26 4.78
C ILE A 48 21.97 16.35 5.88
N MET A 49 23.10 15.66 5.69
CA MET A 49 24.19 15.66 6.67
C MET A 49 24.83 17.05 6.83
N ALA A 50 25.11 17.74 5.72
CA ALA A 50 25.71 19.07 5.75
C ALA A 50 24.79 20.10 6.43
N ARG A 51 23.49 20.03 6.15
CA ARG A 51 22.45 20.87 6.79
C ARG A 51 22.32 20.60 8.29
N ALA A 52 22.55 19.36 8.72
CA ALA A 52 22.40 18.97 10.12
C ALA A 52 23.59 19.33 11.01
N GLY A 53 24.72 19.81 10.45
CA GLY A 53 25.89 20.16 11.27
C GLY A 53 27.19 19.50 10.87
N HIS A 54 27.13 18.42 10.09
CA HIS A 54 28.26 17.51 9.92
C HIS A 54 29.20 17.99 8.82
N GLU A 55 30.49 17.71 8.99
CA GLU A 55 31.47 17.81 7.90
C GLU A 55 31.25 16.62 6.96
N VAL A 56 31.06 16.89 5.66
CA VAL A 56 30.67 15.88 4.67
C VAL A 56 31.72 15.77 3.57
N ILE A 57 32.25 14.55 3.43
CA ILE A 57 33.20 14.15 2.39
C ILE A 57 32.41 13.36 1.33
N GLY A 58 32.10 13.99 0.21
CA GLY A 58 31.50 13.30 -0.94
C GLY A 58 32.58 12.65 -1.81
N VAL A 59 32.43 11.37 -2.14
CA VAL A 59 33.36 10.67 -3.05
C VAL A 59 32.60 10.09 -4.23
N ASP A 60 33.03 10.43 -5.44
CA ASP A 60 32.54 9.81 -6.68
C ASP A 60 33.65 9.76 -7.73
N LEU A 61 33.74 8.65 -8.46
CA LEU A 61 34.70 8.50 -9.56
C LEU A 61 34.26 9.30 -10.79
N ASP A 62 32.95 9.55 -10.95
CA ASP A 62 32.42 10.42 -11.98
C ASP A 62 32.46 11.88 -11.53
N ALA A 63 33.42 12.63 -12.07
CA ALA A 63 33.55 14.06 -11.82
C ALA A 63 32.30 14.86 -12.25
N VAL A 64 31.48 14.36 -13.17
CA VAL A 64 30.19 14.97 -13.53
C VAL A 64 29.18 14.81 -12.41
N ALA A 65 29.04 13.61 -11.84
CA ALA A 65 28.18 13.35 -10.69
C ALA A 65 28.58 14.21 -9.48
N ALA A 66 29.87 14.27 -9.15
CA ALA A 66 30.39 15.12 -8.08
C ALA A 66 30.04 16.61 -8.28
N ARG A 67 30.24 17.16 -9.48
CA ARG A 67 29.85 18.54 -9.79
C ARG A 67 28.33 18.76 -9.68
N ARG A 68 27.52 17.82 -10.17
CA ARG A 68 26.06 17.89 -10.06
C ARG A 68 25.59 17.92 -8.60
N ALA A 69 26.21 17.13 -7.72
CA ALA A 69 25.91 17.12 -6.29
C ALA A 69 26.14 18.50 -5.65
N VAL A 70 27.28 19.13 -5.95
CA VAL A 70 27.62 20.48 -5.48
C VAL A 70 26.59 21.50 -6.00
N THR A 71 26.33 21.52 -7.30
CA THR A 71 25.35 22.45 -7.89
C THR A 71 23.93 22.24 -7.34
N ALA A 72 23.53 20.99 -7.07
CA ALA A 72 22.23 20.68 -6.47
C ALA A 72 22.12 21.24 -5.05
N LEU A 73 23.17 21.11 -4.23
CA LEU A 73 23.22 21.69 -2.88
C LEU A 73 23.18 23.22 -2.92
N GLU A 74 23.93 23.85 -3.82
CA GLU A 74 23.92 25.31 -4.02
C GLU A 74 22.53 25.82 -4.40
N ALA A 75 21.88 25.16 -5.36
CA ALA A 75 20.54 25.53 -5.81
C ALA A 75 19.48 25.29 -4.71
N SER A 76 19.58 24.19 -3.98
CA SER A 76 18.66 23.86 -2.88
C SER A 76 18.79 24.83 -1.70
N THR A 77 20.01 25.19 -1.31
CA THR A 77 20.26 26.17 -0.24
C THR A 77 19.88 27.58 -0.67
N ALA A 78 20.10 27.98 -1.93
CA ALA A 78 19.62 29.27 -2.45
C ALA A 78 18.09 29.39 -2.35
N ARG A 79 17.35 28.37 -2.81
CA ARG A 79 15.88 28.31 -2.67
C ARG A 79 15.41 28.34 -1.21
N ALA A 80 16.19 27.78 -0.29
CA ALA A 80 15.86 27.81 1.14
C ALA A 80 15.99 29.24 1.71
N VAL A 81 17.01 30.00 1.28
CA VAL A 81 17.17 31.42 1.64
C VAL A 81 16.04 32.27 1.08
N GLU A 82 15.71 32.11 -0.21
CA GLU A 82 14.60 32.82 -0.86
C GLU A 82 13.26 32.59 -0.16
N ARG A 83 13.05 31.38 0.37
CA ARG A 83 11.85 31.00 1.11
C ARG A 83 11.91 31.36 2.60
N GLY A 84 12.95 32.05 3.05
CA GLY A 84 13.14 32.43 4.46
C GLY A 84 13.33 31.24 5.42
N ARG A 85 13.72 30.06 4.90
CA ARG A 85 13.94 28.85 5.72
C ARG A 85 15.33 28.79 6.34
N CYS A 86 16.29 29.56 5.81
CA CYS A 86 17.61 29.77 6.40
C CYS A 86 18.17 31.14 5.99
N THR A 87 19.16 31.63 6.73
CA THR A 87 19.89 32.86 6.46
C THR A 87 21.01 32.65 5.44
N ALA A 88 21.56 33.75 4.90
CA ALA A 88 22.73 33.68 4.02
C ALA A 88 23.98 33.16 4.74
N SER A 89 24.12 33.43 6.05
CA SER A 89 25.22 32.89 6.86
C SER A 89 25.10 31.38 7.01
N GLU A 90 23.92 30.89 7.41
CA GLU A 90 23.65 29.46 7.53
C GLU A 90 23.86 28.71 6.20
N ARG A 91 23.49 29.34 5.07
CA ARG A 91 23.80 28.80 3.74
C ARG A 91 25.30 28.63 3.52
N ASN A 92 26.10 29.65 3.83
CA ASN A 92 27.55 29.58 3.66
C ASN A 92 28.18 28.48 4.52
N ASP A 93 27.70 28.32 5.76
CA ASP A 93 28.16 27.27 6.67
C ASP A 93 27.85 25.87 6.10
N VAL A 94 26.65 25.66 5.56
CA VAL A 94 26.27 24.39 4.92
C VAL A 94 27.14 24.08 3.70
N LEU A 95 27.41 25.08 2.86
CA LEU A 95 28.26 24.90 1.67
C LEU A 95 29.72 24.61 2.05
N ALA A 96 30.23 25.25 3.11
CA ALA A 96 31.60 25.05 3.57
C ALA A 96 31.87 23.61 4.11
N ARG A 97 30.82 22.96 4.60
CA ARG A 97 30.85 21.60 5.16
C ARG A 97 30.86 20.50 4.10
N PHE A 98 30.50 20.76 2.85
CA PHE A 98 30.47 19.73 1.81
C PHE A 98 31.64 19.86 0.83
N ARG A 99 32.49 18.84 0.79
CA ARG A 99 33.64 18.79 -0.14
C ARG A 99 33.62 17.48 -0.92
N THR A 100 33.94 17.56 -2.21
CA THR A 100 33.96 16.39 -3.10
C THR A 100 35.38 15.98 -3.47
N PHE A 101 35.61 14.67 -3.59
CA PHE A 101 36.91 14.07 -3.90
C PHE A 101 36.74 12.93 -4.91
N PRO A 102 37.73 12.68 -5.78
CA PRO A 102 37.69 11.60 -6.76
C PRO A 102 38.27 10.27 -6.23
N ASP A 103 38.67 10.21 -4.96
CA ASP A 103 39.39 9.07 -4.37
C ASP A 103 38.82 8.70 -3.00
N LEU A 104 38.60 7.39 -2.78
CA LEU A 104 38.16 6.82 -1.51
C LEU A 104 39.11 7.13 -0.36
N GLN A 105 40.40 7.39 -0.62
CA GLN A 105 41.36 7.78 0.42
C GLN A 105 40.93 9.03 1.20
N ALA A 106 40.12 9.91 0.60
CA ALA A 106 39.57 11.07 1.29
C ALA A 106 38.70 10.69 2.50
N ALA A 107 38.14 9.48 2.54
CA ALA A 107 37.29 9.01 3.63
C ALA A 107 38.07 8.59 4.89
N ALA A 108 39.42 8.58 4.89
CA ALA A 108 40.23 8.04 5.98
C ALA A 108 39.89 8.60 7.39
N ALA A 109 39.52 9.88 7.45
CA ALA A 109 39.18 10.57 8.70
C ALA A 109 37.71 10.40 9.15
N ALA A 110 36.84 9.82 8.32
CA ALA A 110 35.41 9.72 8.58
C ALA A 110 35.09 8.88 9.83
N ASP A 111 34.12 9.34 10.61
CA ASP A 111 33.51 8.60 11.73
C ASP A 111 32.43 7.62 11.24
N LEU A 112 31.74 8.00 10.17
CA LEU A 112 30.70 7.22 9.50
C LEU A 112 30.91 7.32 7.99
N VAL A 113 30.85 6.18 7.30
CA VAL A 113 30.75 6.12 5.84
C VAL A 113 29.36 5.65 5.47
N ILE A 114 28.74 6.28 4.46
CA ILE A 114 27.48 5.86 3.85
C ILE A 114 27.75 5.59 2.37
N GLU A 115 27.79 4.30 2.01
CA GLU A 115 27.98 3.84 0.65
C GLU A 115 26.63 3.76 -0.08
N VAL A 116 26.54 4.39 -1.25
CA VAL A 116 25.34 4.46 -2.10
C VAL A 116 25.73 4.38 -3.59
N VAL A 117 26.69 3.50 -3.89
CA VAL A 117 27.10 3.16 -5.26
C VAL A 117 26.11 2.18 -5.91
N ASP A 118 26.39 1.81 -7.16
CA ASP A 118 25.57 0.91 -7.97
C ASP A 118 25.16 -0.37 -7.19
N GLU A 119 23.93 -0.82 -7.41
CA GLU A 119 23.27 -1.88 -6.63
C GLU A 119 23.72 -3.28 -7.07
N ARG A 120 25.03 -3.46 -7.21
CA ARG A 120 25.69 -4.72 -7.58
C ARG A 120 26.54 -5.21 -6.42
N TYR A 121 26.39 -6.49 -6.09
CA TYR A 121 27.07 -7.08 -4.93
C TYR A 121 28.60 -6.95 -5.04
N GLU A 122 29.19 -7.25 -6.19
CA GLU A 122 30.65 -7.17 -6.38
C GLU A 122 31.15 -5.74 -6.20
N THR A 123 30.44 -4.77 -6.76
CA THR A 123 30.78 -3.34 -6.66
C THR A 123 30.74 -2.87 -5.22
N LYS A 124 29.67 -3.17 -4.47
CA LYS A 124 29.57 -2.78 -3.05
C LYS A 124 30.59 -3.50 -2.19
N ARG A 125 30.82 -4.80 -2.40
CA ARG A 125 31.85 -5.56 -1.70
C ARG A 125 33.22 -4.90 -1.89
N ASP A 126 33.60 -4.60 -3.13
CA ASP A 126 34.90 -4.02 -3.44
C ASP A 126 35.08 -2.64 -2.78
N VAL A 127 34.03 -1.81 -2.79
CA VAL A 127 34.02 -0.50 -2.12
C VAL A 127 34.11 -0.64 -0.60
N ILE A 128 33.28 -1.49 0.02
CA ILE A 128 33.24 -1.69 1.47
C ILE A 128 34.56 -2.28 1.99
N THR A 129 35.13 -3.29 1.32
CA THR A 129 36.43 -3.86 1.71
C THR A 129 37.58 -2.87 1.48
N ALA A 130 37.49 -2.00 0.46
CA ALA A 130 38.47 -0.92 0.30
C ALA A 130 38.37 0.09 1.46
N LEU A 131 37.15 0.54 1.80
CA LEU A 131 36.90 1.46 2.91
C LEU A 131 37.36 0.89 4.24
N ASP A 132 37.10 -0.38 4.52
CA ASP A 132 37.54 -1.06 5.75
C ASP A 132 39.05 -0.91 6.02
N ARG A 133 39.87 -0.90 4.96
CA ARG A 133 41.32 -0.67 5.06
C ARG A 133 41.71 0.81 5.17
N ILE A 134 40.87 1.72 4.68
CA ILE A 134 41.16 3.16 4.59
C ILE A 134 40.74 3.89 5.86
N VAL A 135 39.55 3.60 6.39
CA VAL A 135 38.97 4.36 7.48
C VAL A 135 39.54 3.95 8.83
N LYS A 136 39.63 4.91 9.75
CA LYS A 136 40.10 4.68 11.13
C LYS A 136 39.35 3.53 11.84
N PRO A 137 39.97 2.78 12.77
CA PRO A 137 39.38 1.57 13.36
C PRO A 137 38.01 1.75 14.02
N GLY A 138 37.71 2.93 14.56
CA GLY A 138 36.42 3.23 15.19
C GLY A 138 35.29 3.57 14.23
N ALA A 139 35.57 3.77 12.93
CA ALA A 139 34.58 4.22 11.96
C ALA A 139 33.50 3.16 11.70
N ILE A 140 32.26 3.62 11.54
CA ILE A 140 31.09 2.83 11.14
C ILE A 140 30.99 2.81 9.62
N LEU A 141 30.72 1.65 9.02
CA LEU A 141 30.46 1.50 7.59
C LEU A 141 28.97 1.18 7.39
N ALA A 142 28.23 2.14 6.85
CA ALA A 142 26.85 1.97 6.45
C ALA A 142 26.73 1.80 4.94
N THR A 143 25.86 0.92 4.49
CA THR A 143 25.47 0.80 3.08
C THR A 143 24.00 1.19 2.90
N GLY A 144 23.71 1.97 1.86
CA GLY A 144 22.37 2.37 1.44
C GLY A 144 21.67 1.35 0.54
N THR A 145 22.20 0.12 0.47
CA THR A 145 21.57 -1.02 -0.22
C THR A 145 20.12 -1.20 0.20
N ASN A 146 19.26 -1.62 -0.72
CA ASN A 146 17.88 -2.04 -0.45
C ASN A 146 17.58 -3.47 -0.93
N ALA A 147 18.48 -4.07 -1.71
CA ALA A 147 18.31 -5.41 -2.27
C ALA A 147 19.33 -6.43 -1.73
N LEU A 148 20.53 -5.98 -1.37
CA LEU A 148 21.66 -6.86 -1.05
C LEU A 148 21.77 -7.15 0.45
N SER A 149 22.24 -8.36 0.79
CA SER A 149 22.49 -8.75 2.18
C SER A 149 23.62 -7.93 2.79
N VAL A 150 23.27 -7.18 3.82
CA VAL A 150 24.22 -6.41 4.63
C VAL A 150 25.11 -7.35 5.44
N THR A 151 24.60 -8.49 5.90
CA THR A 151 25.35 -9.52 6.64
C THR A 151 26.50 -10.05 5.80
N ARG A 152 26.24 -10.32 4.51
CA ARG A 152 27.26 -10.79 3.59
C ARG A 152 28.31 -9.72 3.32
N LEU A 153 27.95 -8.43 3.24
CA LEU A 153 28.91 -7.33 3.14
C LEU A 153 29.73 -7.15 4.42
N ALA A 154 29.09 -7.26 5.59
CA ALA A 154 29.75 -7.14 6.89
C ALA A 154 30.83 -8.21 7.09
N ALA A 155 30.54 -9.45 6.71
CA ALA A 155 31.46 -10.59 6.82
C ALA A 155 32.75 -10.45 5.99
N GLU A 156 32.76 -9.56 4.99
CA GLU A 156 33.91 -9.28 4.11
C GLU A 156 34.82 -8.17 4.68
N THR A 157 34.58 -7.73 5.92
CA THR A 157 35.34 -6.69 6.61
C THR A 157 36.01 -7.21 7.87
N GLY A 158 37.07 -6.54 8.32
CA GLY A 158 37.69 -6.75 9.62
C GLY A 158 36.93 -6.14 10.81
N ARG A 159 35.76 -5.51 10.57
CA ARG A 159 34.94 -4.81 11.58
C ARG A 159 33.44 -5.09 11.45
N PRO A 160 32.99 -6.36 11.33
CA PRO A 160 31.60 -6.68 11.06
C PRO A 160 30.61 -6.14 12.11
N ASP A 161 31.07 -5.92 13.35
CA ASP A 161 30.30 -5.29 14.43
C ASP A 161 29.96 -3.82 14.18
N ARG A 162 30.66 -3.16 13.25
CA ARG A 162 30.50 -1.75 12.86
C ARG A 162 29.95 -1.58 11.44
N VAL A 163 29.40 -2.64 10.86
CA VAL A 163 28.73 -2.59 9.56
C VAL A 163 27.22 -2.70 9.73
N LEU A 164 26.47 -1.84 9.05
CA LEU A 164 24.99 -1.91 9.01
C LEU A 164 24.42 -1.37 7.69
N GLY A 165 23.14 -1.59 7.46
CA GLY A 165 22.42 -0.93 6.38
C GLY A 165 21.77 0.35 6.89
N LEU A 166 21.80 1.40 6.06
CA LEU A 166 21.18 2.69 6.36
C LEU A 166 20.40 3.14 5.13
N HIS A 167 19.16 2.68 5.04
CA HIS A 167 18.34 2.84 3.86
C HIS A 167 17.46 4.10 3.96
N PHE A 168 17.78 5.07 3.09
CA PHE A 168 17.01 6.29 2.90
C PHE A 168 16.04 6.15 1.74
N PHE A 169 14.88 6.80 1.83
CA PHE A 169 13.85 6.77 0.78
C PHE A 169 13.90 7.99 -0.12
N ALA A 170 13.77 7.80 -1.43
CA ALA A 170 13.80 8.89 -2.40
C ALA A 170 12.47 9.69 -2.44
N PRO A 171 12.51 11.04 -2.50
CA PRO A 171 13.67 11.91 -2.33
C PRO A 171 14.09 12.03 -0.84
N ALA A 172 15.38 11.78 -0.55
CA ALA A 172 15.89 11.67 0.81
C ALA A 172 15.54 12.87 1.70
N GLN A 173 15.50 14.08 1.16
CA GLN A 173 15.22 15.31 1.91
C GLN A 173 13.79 15.37 2.43
N ALA A 174 12.83 14.86 1.65
CA ALA A 174 11.40 14.94 1.95
C ALA A 174 10.92 13.78 2.83
N MET A 175 11.46 12.59 2.62
CA MET A 175 11.03 11.38 3.32
C MET A 175 11.48 11.37 4.77
N LYS A 176 10.60 11.01 5.71
CA LYS A 176 10.94 10.98 7.14
C LYS A 176 11.57 9.65 7.55
N LEU A 177 11.18 8.56 6.90
CA LEU A 177 11.64 7.22 7.24
C LEU A 177 13.10 7.00 6.88
N VAL A 178 13.83 6.33 7.76
CA VAL A 178 15.12 5.69 7.46
C VAL A 178 15.10 4.31 8.11
N GLU A 179 15.37 3.26 7.34
CA GLU A 179 15.51 1.91 7.88
C GLU A 179 16.95 1.69 8.35
N VAL A 180 17.11 1.32 9.63
CA VAL A 180 18.41 0.99 10.24
C VAL A 180 18.52 -0.51 10.33
N VAL A 181 19.32 -1.09 9.43
CA VAL A 181 19.38 -2.53 9.18
C VAL A 181 20.54 -3.14 9.96
N SER A 182 20.23 -3.82 11.05
CA SER A 182 21.23 -4.57 11.82
C SER A 182 21.42 -5.97 11.25
N THR A 183 22.67 -6.39 11.13
CA THR A 183 23.02 -7.78 10.84
C THR A 183 23.09 -8.58 12.15
N VAL A 184 23.22 -9.90 12.05
CA VAL A 184 23.52 -10.75 13.21
C VAL A 184 24.89 -10.46 13.84
N LEU A 185 25.76 -9.71 13.15
CA LEU A 185 27.10 -9.35 13.60
C LEU A 185 27.17 -7.93 14.18
N THR A 186 26.26 -7.04 13.77
CA THR A 186 26.26 -5.61 14.13
C THR A 186 26.08 -5.44 15.64
N SER A 187 26.94 -4.63 16.27
CA SER A 187 26.84 -4.40 17.70
C SER A 187 25.65 -3.50 18.06
N PRO A 188 25.05 -3.68 19.26
CA PRO A 188 24.03 -2.76 19.78
C PRO A 188 24.51 -1.31 19.84
N GLU A 189 25.79 -1.09 20.15
CA GLU A 189 26.39 0.25 20.22
C GLU A 189 26.42 0.93 18.85
N THR A 190 26.80 0.21 17.79
CA THR A 190 26.78 0.72 16.41
C THR A 190 25.36 1.10 15.99
N THR A 191 24.39 0.23 16.29
CA THR A 191 22.98 0.46 15.97
C THR A 191 22.43 1.68 16.73
N ALA A 192 22.77 1.82 18.01
CA ALA A 192 22.38 2.96 18.84
C ALA A 192 22.99 4.27 18.33
N ALA A 193 24.27 4.27 17.93
CA ALA A 193 24.95 5.43 17.37
C ALA A 193 24.27 5.96 16.10
N VAL A 194 23.99 5.05 15.16
CA VAL A 194 23.34 5.42 13.90
C VAL A 194 21.88 5.82 14.12
N THR A 195 21.16 5.15 15.02
CA THR A 195 19.79 5.53 15.40
C THR A 195 19.75 6.95 15.98
N ALA A 196 20.70 7.29 16.87
CA ALA A 196 20.81 8.63 17.45
C ALA A 196 21.11 9.69 16.37
N LEU A 197 22.01 9.39 15.43
CA LEU A 197 22.27 10.25 14.27
C LEU A 197 20.99 10.46 13.45
N VAL A 198 20.29 9.40 13.05
CA VAL A 198 19.07 9.50 12.24
C VAL A 198 18.04 10.40 12.93
N ARG A 199 17.85 10.25 14.25
CA ARG A 199 16.96 11.14 15.03
C ARG A 199 17.43 12.59 15.02
N SER A 200 18.74 12.86 15.12
CA SER A 200 19.26 14.23 15.06
C SER A 200 19.07 14.89 13.70
N LEU A 201 18.90 14.11 12.62
CA LEU A 201 18.52 14.61 11.29
C LEU A 201 17.03 14.98 11.17
N GLY A 202 16.23 14.79 12.23
CA GLY A 202 14.77 14.94 12.20
C GLY A 202 14.06 13.84 11.40
N LYS A 203 14.72 12.68 11.25
CA LYS A 203 14.20 11.48 10.58
C LYS A 203 13.74 10.48 11.63
N GLU A 204 12.86 9.57 11.22
CA GLU A 204 12.35 8.47 12.05
C GLU A 204 13.12 7.19 11.72
N PRO A 205 14.00 6.70 12.62
CA PRO A 205 14.66 5.42 12.42
C PRO A 205 13.69 4.26 12.70
N VAL A 206 13.61 3.32 11.77
CA VAL A 206 12.90 2.04 11.96
C VAL A 206 13.93 0.92 12.02
N PRO A 207 14.06 0.19 13.15
CA PRO A 207 14.99 -0.93 13.25
C PRO A 207 14.47 -2.12 12.46
N VAL A 208 15.36 -2.76 11.71
CA VAL A 208 15.02 -3.89 10.85
C VAL A 208 16.18 -4.89 10.76
N GLY A 209 15.86 -6.18 10.60
CA GLY A 209 16.86 -7.23 10.36
C GLY A 209 17.27 -7.30 8.89
N ASP A 210 18.46 -7.84 8.61
CA ASP A 210 18.96 -8.00 7.24
C ASP A 210 18.15 -9.03 6.42
N ARG A 211 17.36 -8.54 5.47
CA ARG A 211 16.61 -9.31 4.47
C ARG A 211 16.40 -8.42 3.23
N PRO A 212 16.42 -8.96 2.00
CA PRO A 212 16.11 -8.16 0.81
C PRO A 212 14.77 -7.44 0.91
N GLY A 213 14.76 -6.15 0.56
CA GLY A 213 13.59 -5.27 0.67
C GLY A 213 13.26 -4.79 2.08
N PHE A 214 13.96 -5.24 3.12
CA PHE A 214 13.72 -4.85 4.50
C PHE A 214 12.23 -4.95 4.90
N ILE A 215 11.62 -3.88 5.42
CA ILE A 215 10.18 -3.83 5.70
C ILE A 215 9.44 -3.19 4.53
N ALA A 216 9.79 -1.95 4.18
CA ALA A 216 8.98 -1.14 3.27
C ALA A 216 8.99 -1.73 1.84
N ASP A 217 10.19 -1.97 1.30
CA ASP A 217 10.37 -2.49 -0.05
C ASP A 217 9.90 -3.95 -0.14
N GLY A 218 10.09 -4.74 0.92
CA GLY A 218 9.66 -6.13 1.03
C GLY A 218 8.14 -6.29 0.96
N LEU A 219 7.38 -5.32 1.48
CA LEU A 219 5.93 -5.28 1.32
C LEU A 219 5.52 -4.64 -0.02
N LEU A 220 6.18 -3.55 -0.40
CA LEU A 220 5.79 -2.74 -1.53
C LEU A 220 6.02 -3.46 -2.86
N PHE A 221 7.19 -4.05 -3.09
CA PHE A 221 7.52 -4.61 -4.40
C PHE A 221 6.73 -5.87 -4.73
N GLY A 222 6.37 -6.71 -3.76
CA GLY A 222 5.44 -7.82 -4.00
C GLY A 222 4.08 -7.34 -4.52
N TYR A 223 3.54 -6.28 -3.90
CA TYR A 223 2.32 -5.62 -4.35
C TYR A 223 2.45 -4.99 -5.75
N LEU A 224 3.54 -4.25 -5.99
CA LEU A 224 3.80 -3.62 -7.30
C LEU A 224 3.96 -4.67 -8.41
N ASN A 225 4.62 -5.78 -8.11
CA ASN A 225 4.81 -6.89 -9.04
C ASN A 225 3.48 -7.53 -9.44
N GLN A 226 2.57 -7.74 -8.48
CA GLN A 226 1.23 -8.24 -8.77
C GLN A 226 0.41 -7.27 -9.64
N ALA A 227 0.53 -5.96 -9.41
CA ALA A 227 -0.10 -4.97 -10.27
C ALA A 227 0.46 -4.99 -11.71
N ALA A 228 1.77 -5.14 -11.85
CA ALA A 228 2.42 -5.30 -13.16
C ALA A 228 1.97 -6.58 -13.88
N ALA A 229 1.86 -7.71 -13.15
CA ALA A 229 1.35 -8.97 -13.70
C ALA A 229 -0.14 -8.86 -14.10
N MET A 230 -0.95 -8.14 -13.33
CA MET A 230 -2.35 -7.86 -13.65
C MET A 230 -2.48 -7.06 -14.96
N TYR A 231 -1.63 -6.04 -15.14
CA TYR A 231 -1.56 -5.27 -16.38
C TYR A 231 -1.08 -6.13 -17.56
N GLU A 232 -0.02 -6.91 -17.39
CA GLU A 232 0.52 -7.81 -18.42
C GLU A 232 -0.54 -8.81 -18.92
N ALA A 233 -1.33 -9.37 -18.00
CA ALA A 233 -2.42 -10.28 -18.31
C ALA A 233 -3.60 -9.61 -19.03
N ARG A 234 -3.55 -8.28 -19.23
CA ARG A 234 -4.64 -7.46 -19.79
C ARG A 234 -5.95 -7.60 -19.02
N TYR A 235 -5.84 -7.85 -17.71
CA TYR A 235 -7.00 -8.03 -16.85
C TYR A 235 -7.75 -6.71 -16.61
N ALA A 236 -6.99 -5.61 -16.48
CA ALA A 236 -7.49 -4.25 -16.36
C ALA A 236 -6.49 -3.28 -17.01
N THR A 237 -6.94 -2.07 -17.37
CA THR A 237 -6.06 -1.05 -17.95
C THR A 237 -5.11 -0.49 -16.89
N ARG A 238 -4.02 0.14 -17.32
CA ARG A 238 -3.08 0.77 -16.37
C ARG A 238 -3.75 1.88 -15.55
N GLU A 239 -4.65 2.63 -16.16
CA GLU A 239 -5.47 3.66 -15.52
C GLU A 239 -6.43 3.08 -14.49
N ASP A 240 -7.13 1.99 -14.83
CA ASP A 240 -8.09 1.34 -13.93
C ASP A 240 -7.41 0.75 -12.70
N ILE A 241 -6.27 0.07 -12.89
CA ILE A 241 -5.47 -0.49 -11.78
C ILE A 241 -5.01 0.63 -10.84
N ASP A 242 -4.49 1.73 -11.40
CA ASP A 242 -4.01 2.86 -10.62
C ASP A 242 -5.15 3.61 -9.92
N ALA A 243 -6.27 3.84 -10.61
CA ALA A 243 -7.44 4.49 -10.05
C ALA A 243 -8.07 3.65 -8.93
N ALA A 244 -8.15 2.32 -9.11
CA ALA A 244 -8.67 1.40 -8.11
C ALA A 244 -7.90 1.51 -6.79
N MET A 245 -6.57 1.42 -6.83
CA MET A 245 -5.78 1.47 -5.62
C MET A 245 -5.77 2.87 -4.97
N ARG A 246 -5.78 3.94 -5.77
CA ARG A 246 -5.87 5.32 -5.25
C ARG A 246 -7.21 5.62 -4.59
N LEU A 247 -8.32 5.24 -5.22
CA LEU A 247 -9.66 5.61 -4.76
C LEU A 247 -10.27 4.59 -3.79
N GLY A 248 -9.88 3.31 -3.90
CA GLY A 248 -10.32 2.22 -3.05
C GLY A 248 -9.54 2.17 -1.73
N CYS A 249 -8.20 2.28 -1.80
CA CYS A 249 -7.33 2.22 -0.62
C CYS A 249 -6.86 3.60 -0.12
N GLY A 250 -7.16 4.67 -0.85
CA GLY A 250 -6.72 6.02 -0.49
C GLY A 250 -5.21 6.26 -0.72
N LEU A 251 -4.57 5.46 -1.57
CA LEU A 251 -3.14 5.60 -1.84
C LEU A 251 -2.83 6.91 -2.56
N PRO A 252 -1.67 7.54 -2.28
CA PRO A 252 -1.28 8.80 -2.92
C PRO A 252 -1.03 8.63 -4.43
N MET A 253 -0.59 7.44 -4.85
CA MET A 253 -0.24 7.09 -6.22
C MET A 253 -0.68 5.66 -6.52
N GLY A 254 -1.04 5.39 -7.77
CA GLY A 254 -1.33 4.02 -8.23
C GLY A 254 -0.05 3.21 -8.40
N PRO A 255 -0.12 1.88 -8.32
CA PRO A 255 1.06 1.01 -8.35
C PRO A 255 1.90 1.14 -9.63
N LEU A 256 1.28 1.25 -10.81
CA LEU A 256 2.03 1.30 -12.07
C LEU A 256 2.70 2.67 -12.25
N ALA A 257 2.00 3.75 -11.90
CA ALA A 257 2.61 5.08 -11.84
C ALA A 257 3.72 5.18 -10.78
N LEU A 258 3.63 4.41 -9.70
CA LEU A 258 4.66 4.31 -8.67
C LEU A 258 5.89 3.52 -9.15
N LEU A 259 5.69 2.42 -9.90
CA LEU A 259 6.77 1.71 -10.58
C LEU A 259 7.54 2.64 -11.54
N ASP A 260 6.83 3.47 -12.29
CA ASP A 260 7.47 4.45 -13.19
C ASP A 260 8.21 5.56 -12.44
N LEU A 261 7.75 5.92 -11.23
CA LEU A 261 8.45 6.88 -10.38
C LEU A 261 9.74 6.30 -9.79
N ILE A 262 9.67 5.06 -9.29
CA ILE A 262 10.82 4.34 -8.70
C ILE A 262 11.85 4.00 -9.79
N GLY A 263 11.37 3.59 -10.96
CA GLY A 263 12.17 3.04 -12.03
C GLY A 263 11.92 1.53 -12.18
N VAL A 264 11.54 1.12 -13.39
CA VAL A 264 11.19 -0.27 -13.70
C VAL A 264 12.39 -1.22 -13.56
N ASP A 265 13.58 -0.74 -13.88
CA ASP A 265 14.85 -1.43 -13.66
C ASP A 265 15.16 -1.63 -12.18
N THR A 266 15.01 -0.57 -11.37
CA THR A 266 15.18 -0.67 -9.91
C THR A 266 14.23 -1.71 -9.32
N ALA A 267 12.95 -1.67 -9.72
CA ALA A 267 11.95 -2.63 -9.28
C ALA A 267 12.34 -4.07 -9.67
N THR A 268 12.84 -4.26 -10.90
CA THR A 268 13.29 -5.57 -11.38
C THR A 268 14.45 -6.09 -10.53
N THR A 269 15.46 -5.26 -10.24
CA THR A 269 16.61 -5.62 -9.40
C THR A 269 16.18 -6.03 -7.98
N VAL A 270 15.30 -5.26 -7.34
CA VAL A 270 14.82 -5.56 -5.98
C VAL A 270 14.01 -6.86 -5.98
N LEU A 271 13.12 -7.05 -6.96
CA LEU A 271 12.33 -8.27 -7.09
C LEU A 271 13.19 -9.50 -7.36
N ASP A 272 14.23 -9.40 -8.19
CA ASP A 272 15.17 -10.50 -8.39
C ASP A 272 15.89 -10.89 -7.10
N ALA A 273 16.32 -9.91 -6.28
CA ALA A 273 16.93 -10.19 -4.99
C ALA A 273 15.95 -10.80 -3.98
N MET A 274 14.71 -10.28 -3.93
CA MET A 274 13.64 -10.84 -3.11
C MET A 274 13.30 -12.28 -3.52
N TYR A 275 13.20 -12.55 -4.82
CA TYR A 275 12.95 -13.88 -5.35
C TYR A 275 14.10 -14.83 -5.08
N GLU A 276 15.35 -14.38 -5.22
CA GLU A 276 16.51 -15.22 -4.93
C GLU A 276 16.54 -15.67 -3.47
N ALA A 277 16.14 -14.78 -2.54
CA ALA A 277 16.10 -15.09 -1.12
C ALA A 277 14.87 -15.91 -0.70
N SER A 278 13.67 -15.59 -1.20
CA SER A 278 12.43 -16.24 -0.75
C SER A 278 12.06 -17.48 -1.56
N LYS A 279 12.45 -17.52 -2.83
CA LYS A 279 11.93 -18.43 -3.87
C LYS A 279 10.40 -18.42 -4.01
N ASP A 280 9.75 -17.38 -3.47
CA ASP A 280 8.32 -17.15 -3.58
C ASP A 280 8.00 -16.64 -5.00
N ARG A 281 7.10 -17.32 -5.69
CA ARG A 281 6.70 -16.97 -7.06
C ARG A 281 6.13 -15.55 -7.14
N LEU A 282 5.53 -15.03 -6.07
CA LEU A 282 5.00 -13.67 -6.04
C LEU A 282 6.11 -12.60 -6.02
N HIS A 283 7.35 -12.97 -5.69
CA HIS A 283 8.51 -12.09 -5.77
C HIS A 283 9.25 -12.20 -7.11
N ALA A 284 8.98 -13.22 -7.93
CA ALA A 284 9.59 -13.32 -9.26
C ALA A 284 9.12 -12.15 -10.13
N PRO A 285 10.02 -11.32 -10.70
CA PRO A 285 9.60 -10.15 -11.46
C PRO A 285 8.69 -10.54 -12.64
N ALA A 286 7.57 -9.83 -12.77
CA ALA A 286 6.66 -9.99 -13.89
C ALA A 286 7.42 -9.76 -15.21
N PRO A 287 7.21 -10.60 -16.25
CA PRO A 287 7.97 -10.51 -17.49
C PRO A 287 7.92 -9.12 -18.14
N VAL A 288 6.79 -8.40 -18.05
CA VAL A 288 6.66 -7.00 -18.51
C VAL A 288 7.70 -6.06 -17.92
N LEU A 289 8.10 -6.23 -16.65
CA LEU A 289 9.13 -5.40 -16.01
C LEU A 289 10.48 -5.60 -16.69
N ARG A 290 10.83 -6.85 -17.00
CA ARG A 290 12.07 -7.20 -17.72
C ARG A 290 12.04 -6.70 -19.17
N GLN A 291 10.88 -6.80 -19.84
CA GLN A 291 10.72 -6.31 -21.21
C GLN A 291 10.90 -4.79 -21.29
N LEU A 292 10.24 -4.04 -20.40
CA LEU A 292 10.37 -2.58 -20.32
C LEU A 292 11.81 -2.17 -19.99
N THR A 293 12.45 -2.87 -19.04
CA THR A 293 13.85 -2.65 -18.68
C THR A 293 14.78 -2.88 -19.87
N ALA A 294 14.64 -4.01 -20.58
CA ALA A 294 15.44 -4.33 -21.74
C ALA A 294 15.23 -3.35 -22.91
N ALA A 295 14.04 -2.77 -23.02
CA ALA A 295 13.70 -1.74 -24.00
C ALA A 295 14.16 -0.32 -23.59
N GLY A 296 14.75 -0.15 -22.40
CA GLY A 296 15.15 1.16 -21.88
C GLY A 296 13.97 2.05 -21.46
N LEU A 297 12.78 1.47 -21.28
CA LEU A 297 11.55 2.15 -20.84
C LEU A 297 11.47 2.10 -19.31
N LEU A 298 12.28 2.92 -18.67
CA LEU A 298 12.57 2.86 -17.23
C LEU A 298 11.64 3.73 -16.38
N GLY A 299 10.48 4.13 -16.90
CA GLY A 299 9.56 5.06 -16.26
C GLY A 299 9.97 6.52 -16.44
N ARG A 300 9.65 7.36 -15.45
CA ARG A 300 9.82 8.82 -15.50
C ARG A 300 11.22 9.23 -15.91
N LYS A 301 12.26 8.61 -15.34
CA LYS A 301 13.67 8.97 -15.63
C LYS A 301 14.07 8.82 -17.09
N SER A 302 13.37 7.98 -17.85
CA SER A 302 13.56 7.80 -19.30
C SER A 302 12.49 8.50 -20.14
N GLY A 303 11.47 9.08 -19.50
CA GLY A 303 10.31 9.69 -20.15
C GLY A 303 9.24 8.67 -20.57
N ARG A 304 9.45 7.36 -20.33
CA ARG A 304 8.49 6.32 -20.69
C ARG A 304 8.68 5.04 -19.86
N GLY A 305 7.60 4.41 -19.44
CA GLY A 305 7.57 3.10 -18.78
C GLY A 305 6.22 2.45 -19.01
N PHE A 306 5.42 2.24 -17.96
CA PHE A 306 3.99 1.93 -18.09
C PHE A 306 3.23 3.10 -18.72
N TYR A 307 3.62 4.33 -18.39
CA TYR A 307 3.09 5.57 -18.92
C TYR A 307 4.13 6.28 -19.82
N SER A 308 3.64 7.11 -20.73
CA SER A 308 4.47 8.09 -21.44
C SER A 308 4.44 9.45 -20.73
N TYR A 309 5.58 10.12 -20.65
CA TYR A 309 5.73 11.42 -19.97
C TYR A 309 6.18 12.51 -20.95
N GLU A 310 5.84 13.76 -20.62
CA GLU A 310 6.16 14.94 -21.46
C GLU A 310 7.66 15.09 -21.78
N ALA A 311 8.52 14.67 -20.86
CA ALA A 311 9.97 14.66 -20.99
C ALA A 311 10.60 13.68 -19.97
N PRO A 312 11.84 13.23 -20.18
CA PRO A 312 12.59 12.50 -19.16
C PRO A 312 12.71 13.29 -17.85
N GLY A 313 12.37 12.63 -16.74
CA GLY A 313 12.27 13.21 -15.40
C GLY A 313 10.94 13.94 -15.12
N GLY A 314 10.06 14.08 -16.11
CA GLY A 314 8.75 14.73 -15.97
C GLY A 314 7.77 13.94 -15.11
N SER A 315 6.78 14.64 -14.55
CA SER A 315 5.67 14.03 -13.80
C SER A 315 4.35 14.03 -14.55
N THR A 316 4.26 14.75 -15.67
CA THR A 316 3.04 14.87 -16.48
C THR A 316 2.95 13.71 -17.46
N VAL A 317 1.92 12.86 -17.28
CA VAL A 317 1.58 11.80 -18.22
C VAL A 317 0.98 12.40 -19.49
N VAL A 318 1.40 11.91 -20.65
CA VAL A 318 0.85 12.27 -21.96
C VAL A 318 0.17 11.06 -22.60
N PRO A 319 -0.88 11.26 -23.40
CA PRO A 319 -1.52 10.16 -24.12
C PRO A 319 -0.54 9.44 -25.06
N ASP A 320 -0.68 8.12 -25.12
CA ASP A 320 0.07 7.19 -25.96
C ASP A 320 -0.84 6.10 -26.54
N ALA A 321 -0.26 5.15 -27.28
CA ALA A 321 -1.01 4.09 -27.96
C ALA A 321 -1.80 3.16 -27.02
N GLU A 322 -1.38 3.05 -25.75
CA GLU A 322 -2.06 2.23 -24.74
C GLU A 322 -3.10 3.03 -23.94
N THR A 323 -3.14 4.35 -24.12
CA THR A 323 -4.12 5.21 -23.47
C THR A 323 -5.51 4.88 -24.00
N PRO A 324 -6.49 4.55 -23.15
CA PRO A 324 -7.84 4.24 -23.60
C PRO A 324 -8.40 5.36 -24.49
N ALA A 325 -8.75 5.02 -25.73
CA ALA A 325 -9.29 5.99 -26.69
C ALA A 325 -10.61 6.58 -26.16
N GLN A 326 -10.68 7.91 -26.10
CA GLN A 326 -11.89 8.64 -25.71
C GLN A 326 -13.04 8.44 -26.72
N ASP A 327 -12.70 8.12 -27.97
CA ASP A 327 -13.62 8.06 -29.12
C ASP A 327 -14.08 6.63 -29.48
N ARG A 328 -14.00 5.65 -28.57
CA ARG A 328 -14.72 4.39 -28.83
C ARG A 328 -16.19 4.75 -28.98
N VAL A 329 -16.80 4.38 -30.13
CA VAL A 329 -18.24 4.50 -30.34
C VAL A 329 -18.89 3.91 -29.09
N PRO A 330 -19.56 4.72 -28.25
CA PRO A 330 -20.07 4.20 -27.00
C PRO A 330 -21.00 3.06 -27.36
N ALA A 331 -20.76 1.88 -26.77
CA ALA A 331 -21.74 0.82 -26.86
C ALA A 331 -23.09 1.42 -26.46
N ARG A 332 -24.14 1.06 -27.20
CA ARG A 332 -25.49 1.59 -26.96
C ARG A 332 -25.78 1.44 -25.47
N VAL A 333 -26.09 2.53 -24.79
CA VAL A 333 -26.45 2.52 -23.37
C VAL A 333 -27.95 2.28 -23.22
N ARG A 334 -28.34 1.60 -22.14
CA ARG A 334 -29.75 1.40 -21.76
C ARG A 334 -30.20 2.57 -20.89
N ASP A 335 -31.42 3.04 -21.11
CA ASP A 335 -31.99 4.11 -20.28
C ASP A 335 -32.29 3.57 -18.87
N VAL A 336 -31.74 4.25 -17.86
CA VAL A 336 -31.99 3.93 -16.44
C VAL A 336 -32.75 5.10 -15.83
N GLY A 337 -34.04 4.90 -15.56
CA GLY A 337 -34.90 5.88 -14.90
C GLY A 337 -35.32 5.48 -13.49
N SER A 338 -35.18 4.21 -13.13
CA SER A 338 -35.60 3.64 -11.85
C SER A 338 -34.64 2.54 -11.38
N VAL A 339 -34.41 2.47 -10.07
CA VAL A 339 -33.41 1.58 -9.47
C VAL A 339 -34.02 0.71 -8.39
N GLY A 340 -33.75 -0.59 -8.44
CA GLY A 340 -34.04 -1.54 -7.37
C GLY A 340 -32.80 -1.79 -6.53
N VAL A 341 -32.94 -1.89 -5.21
CA VAL A 341 -31.87 -2.36 -4.32
C VAL A 341 -32.39 -3.54 -3.52
N ALA A 342 -31.77 -4.70 -3.70
CA ALA A 342 -32.15 -5.93 -3.02
C ALA A 342 -31.25 -6.17 -1.80
N GLY A 343 -31.77 -5.88 -0.60
CA GLY A 343 -31.07 -6.02 0.67
C GLY A 343 -31.45 -4.95 1.68
N SER A 344 -31.10 -5.16 2.94
CA SER A 344 -31.41 -4.23 4.05
C SER A 344 -30.21 -3.93 4.96
N GLY A 345 -29.02 -4.42 4.59
CA GLY A 345 -27.78 -4.24 5.33
C GLY A 345 -27.17 -2.85 5.13
N THR A 346 -26.01 -2.60 5.73
CA THR A 346 -25.27 -1.35 5.61
C THR A 346 -24.96 -1.00 4.15
N MET A 347 -24.54 -2.00 3.35
CA MET A 347 -24.21 -1.78 1.94
C MET A 347 -25.46 -1.42 1.13
N ALA A 348 -26.53 -2.22 1.21
CA ALA A 348 -27.80 -1.93 0.55
C ALA A 348 -28.34 -0.52 0.89
N THR A 349 -28.30 -0.17 2.18
CA THR A 349 -28.72 1.16 2.65
C THR A 349 -27.86 2.28 2.05
N GLY A 350 -26.54 2.09 2.03
CA GLY A 350 -25.61 3.06 1.45
C GLY A 350 -25.75 3.21 -0.07
N ILE A 351 -26.00 2.12 -0.78
CA ILE A 351 -26.25 2.12 -2.23
C ILE A 351 -27.56 2.88 -2.53
N ALA A 352 -28.64 2.56 -1.80
CA ALA A 352 -29.90 3.29 -1.93
C ALA A 352 -29.73 4.80 -1.67
N GLU A 353 -28.92 5.18 -0.66
CA GLU A 353 -28.59 6.58 -0.38
C GLU A 353 -27.89 7.26 -1.56
N VAL A 354 -26.92 6.56 -2.19
CA VAL A 354 -26.17 7.09 -3.34
C VAL A 354 -27.10 7.35 -4.53
N PHE A 355 -27.95 6.39 -4.88
CA PHE A 355 -28.91 6.55 -5.99
C PHE A 355 -29.96 7.63 -5.71
N ALA A 356 -30.53 7.65 -4.50
CA ALA A 356 -31.53 8.64 -4.12
C ALA A 356 -30.97 10.08 -4.15
N LYS A 357 -29.73 10.29 -3.68
CA LYS A 357 -29.06 11.60 -3.75
C LYS A 357 -28.77 12.05 -5.18
N ALA A 358 -28.67 11.12 -6.12
CA ALA A 358 -28.51 11.41 -7.54
C ALA A 358 -29.85 11.62 -8.27
N GLY A 359 -30.99 11.52 -7.56
CA GLY A 359 -32.31 11.79 -8.11
C GLY A 359 -33.05 10.58 -8.67
N PHE A 360 -32.52 9.36 -8.50
CA PHE A 360 -33.20 8.16 -8.95
C PHE A 360 -34.32 7.76 -7.96
N PRO A 361 -35.53 7.42 -8.44
CA PRO A 361 -36.49 6.64 -7.68
C PRO A 361 -35.89 5.27 -7.33
N VAL A 362 -35.88 4.93 -6.03
CA VAL A 362 -35.30 3.69 -5.50
C VAL A 362 -36.34 2.83 -4.82
N GLN A 363 -36.48 1.58 -5.26
CA GLN A 363 -37.22 0.55 -4.55
C GLN A 363 -36.26 -0.27 -3.68
N LEU A 364 -36.33 -0.09 -2.36
CA LEU A 364 -35.47 -0.79 -1.40
C LEU A 364 -36.18 -2.05 -0.87
N ALA A 365 -35.88 -3.19 -1.48
CA ALA A 365 -36.54 -4.46 -1.20
C ALA A 365 -35.79 -5.29 -0.14
N ALA A 366 -36.53 -5.76 0.86
CA ALA A 366 -36.03 -6.69 1.87
C ALA A 366 -36.99 -7.89 2.03
N ARG A 367 -36.54 -8.92 2.77
CA ARG A 367 -37.33 -10.13 3.04
C ARG A 367 -38.55 -9.90 3.97
N SER A 368 -38.68 -8.73 4.58
CA SER A 368 -39.85 -8.37 5.39
C SER A 368 -40.08 -6.85 5.36
N PRO A 369 -41.33 -6.38 5.54
CA PRO A 369 -41.64 -4.95 5.59
C PRO A 369 -40.79 -4.20 6.62
N GLU A 370 -40.66 -4.76 7.83
CA GLU A 370 -39.97 -4.12 8.94
C GLU A 370 -38.48 -3.91 8.62
N LYS A 371 -37.85 -4.85 7.91
CA LYS A 371 -36.44 -4.73 7.50
C LYS A 371 -36.26 -3.65 6.43
N ALA A 372 -37.20 -3.53 5.49
CA ALA A 372 -37.16 -2.49 4.46
C ALA A 372 -37.33 -1.10 5.08
N GLU A 373 -38.34 -0.93 5.95
CA GLU A 373 -38.59 0.32 6.68
C GLU A 373 -37.40 0.71 7.56
N GLN A 374 -36.80 -0.25 8.29
CA GLN A 374 -35.59 0.00 9.06
C GLN A 374 -34.41 0.47 8.21
N ALA A 375 -34.26 -0.08 6.99
CA ALA A 375 -33.19 0.35 6.08
C ALA A 375 -33.43 1.78 5.60
N VAL A 376 -34.67 2.16 5.25
CA VAL A 376 -35.03 3.55 4.93
C VAL A 376 -34.78 4.49 6.12
N ALA A 377 -35.13 4.07 7.34
CA ALA A 377 -34.86 4.85 8.55
C ALA A 377 -33.35 5.04 8.81
N ARG A 378 -32.51 4.02 8.54
CA ARG A 378 -31.04 4.13 8.64
C ARG A 378 -30.48 5.10 7.59
N LEU A 379 -31.01 5.05 6.36
CA LEU A 379 -30.67 6.00 5.29
C LEU A 379 -31.01 7.42 5.70
N ALA A 380 -32.22 7.68 6.22
CA ALA A 380 -32.64 9.00 6.69
C ALA A 380 -31.69 9.54 7.78
N LYS A 381 -31.34 8.71 8.77
CA LYS A 381 -30.35 9.07 9.81
C LYS A 381 -28.95 9.35 9.24
N SER A 382 -28.55 8.65 8.18
CA SER A 382 -27.29 8.90 7.49
C SER A 382 -27.28 10.27 6.82
N LEU A 383 -28.38 10.62 6.13
CA LEU A 383 -28.56 11.93 5.52
C LEU A 383 -28.65 13.05 6.56
N ASP A 384 -29.31 12.83 7.70
CA ASP A 384 -29.35 13.80 8.82
C ASP A 384 -27.95 14.13 9.33
N ARG A 385 -27.07 13.12 9.46
CA ARG A 385 -25.66 13.36 9.81
C ARG A 385 -24.93 14.16 8.74
N SER A 386 -25.30 14.02 7.47
CA SER A 386 -24.73 14.83 6.39
C SER A 386 -25.21 16.28 6.44
N VAL A 387 -26.47 16.52 6.80
CA VAL A 387 -27.02 17.86 7.05
C VAL A 387 -26.33 18.51 8.25
N ALA A 388 -26.20 17.79 9.37
CA ALA A 388 -25.51 18.28 10.56
C ALA A 388 -24.03 18.64 10.32
N ARG A 389 -23.40 18.01 9.32
CA ARG A 389 -22.03 18.31 8.86
C ARG A 389 -21.97 19.37 7.76
N GLY A 390 -23.08 20.00 7.40
CA GLY A 390 -23.17 21.02 6.35
C GLY A 390 -22.90 20.50 4.94
N ARG A 391 -23.01 19.19 4.70
CA ARG A 391 -22.76 18.57 3.38
C ARG A 391 -23.99 18.52 2.47
N LEU A 392 -25.18 18.66 3.07
CA LEU A 392 -26.49 18.67 2.39
C LEU A 392 -27.41 19.67 3.10
N SER A 393 -28.37 20.24 2.37
CA SER A 393 -29.47 20.99 2.98
C SER A 393 -30.58 20.05 3.50
N ALA A 394 -31.47 20.55 4.36
CA ALA A 394 -32.62 19.78 4.84
C ALA A 394 -33.57 19.42 3.68
N GLU A 395 -33.77 20.32 2.73
CA GLU A 395 -34.60 20.12 1.55
C GLU A 395 -34.01 19.03 0.64
N GLN A 396 -32.68 19.04 0.45
CA GLN A 396 -31.99 17.98 -0.30
C GLN A 396 -32.10 16.62 0.39
N ARG A 397 -32.06 16.60 1.73
CA ARG A 397 -32.30 15.37 2.50
C ARG A 397 -33.72 14.87 2.29
N ASP A 398 -34.72 15.72 2.43
CA ASP A 398 -36.13 15.34 2.32
C ASP A 398 -36.46 14.84 0.91
N ALA A 399 -35.95 15.52 -0.11
CA ALA A 399 -36.08 15.08 -1.50
C ALA A 399 -35.45 13.70 -1.74
N ALA A 400 -34.27 13.44 -1.19
CA ALA A 400 -33.62 12.13 -1.31
C ALA A 400 -34.39 11.02 -0.57
N VAL A 401 -34.88 11.28 0.66
CA VAL A 401 -35.69 10.29 1.38
C VAL A 401 -36.99 9.98 0.65
N ALA A 402 -37.65 10.99 0.07
CA ALA A 402 -38.90 10.82 -0.67
C ALA A 402 -38.77 9.95 -1.93
N LEU A 403 -37.55 9.81 -2.47
CA LEU A 403 -37.28 8.94 -3.62
C LEU A 403 -37.14 7.46 -3.24
N VAL A 404 -37.04 7.11 -1.95
CA VAL A 404 -36.82 5.74 -1.50
C VAL A 404 -38.12 5.12 -0.99
N THR A 405 -38.63 4.14 -1.72
CA THR A 405 -39.81 3.37 -1.32
C THR A 405 -39.37 2.04 -0.71
N PRO A 406 -39.76 1.70 0.54
CA PRO A 406 -39.52 0.38 1.10
C PRO A 406 -40.40 -0.68 0.40
N ALA A 407 -39.85 -1.85 0.10
CA ALA A 407 -40.59 -2.99 -0.44
C ALA A 407 -40.40 -4.24 0.42
N ALA A 408 -41.52 -4.93 0.70
CA ALA A 408 -41.56 -6.16 1.48
C ALA A 408 -41.34 -7.44 0.66
N SER A 409 -41.26 -7.33 -0.66
CA SER A 409 -40.98 -8.43 -1.59
C SER A 409 -40.07 -7.95 -2.71
N TYR A 410 -39.29 -8.88 -3.28
CA TYR A 410 -38.51 -8.63 -4.49
C TYR A 410 -39.40 -8.44 -5.73
N ASP A 411 -40.68 -8.84 -5.70
CA ASP A 411 -41.64 -8.61 -6.79
C ASP A 411 -41.78 -7.11 -7.15
N ALA A 412 -41.60 -6.23 -6.17
CA ALA A 412 -41.64 -4.78 -6.36
C ALA A 412 -40.51 -4.24 -7.26
N LEU A 413 -39.47 -5.04 -7.51
CA LEU A 413 -38.35 -4.67 -8.38
C LEU A 413 -38.66 -4.86 -9.86
N GLY A 414 -39.84 -5.40 -10.21
CA GLY A 414 -40.18 -5.80 -11.57
C GLY A 414 -40.09 -4.69 -12.63
N GLN A 415 -40.31 -3.44 -12.22
CA GLN A 415 -40.28 -2.27 -13.12
C GLN A 415 -38.92 -1.54 -13.16
N ALA A 416 -37.97 -1.92 -12.31
CA ALA A 416 -36.66 -1.27 -12.24
C ALA A 416 -35.85 -1.48 -13.54
N ASP A 417 -35.10 -0.46 -13.93
CA ASP A 417 -34.18 -0.53 -15.09
C ASP A 417 -32.82 -1.11 -14.69
N LEU A 418 -32.40 -0.86 -13.44
CA LEU A 418 -31.20 -1.40 -12.82
C LEU A 418 -31.55 -1.95 -11.44
N VAL A 419 -31.17 -3.19 -11.16
CA VAL A 419 -31.29 -3.78 -9.81
C VAL A 419 -29.91 -4.06 -9.26
N VAL A 420 -29.61 -3.55 -8.07
CA VAL A 420 -28.34 -3.80 -7.36
C VAL A 420 -28.59 -4.70 -6.16
N GLU A 421 -27.99 -5.88 -6.19
CA GLU A 421 -28.01 -6.87 -5.12
C GLU A 421 -26.94 -6.56 -4.06
N ALA A 422 -27.37 -6.52 -2.80
CA ALA A 422 -26.52 -6.30 -1.63
C ALA A 422 -27.06 -7.08 -0.41
N VAL A 423 -27.15 -8.41 -0.56
CA VAL A 423 -27.49 -9.38 0.49
C VAL A 423 -26.23 -10.05 1.06
N ALA A 424 -26.41 -11.13 1.81
CA ALA A 424 -25.30 -11.86 2.43
C ALA A 424 -24.29 -12.34 1.38
N GLU A 425 -23.00 -12.30 1.74
CA GLU A 425 -21.90 -12.75 0.88
C GLU A 425 -21.80 -14.28 0.90
N ASP A 426 -22.81 -14.92 0.32
CA ASP A 426 -22.91 -16.37 0.17
C ASP A 426 -23.41 -16.67 -1.25
N LEU A 427 -22.71 -17.59 -1.95
CA LEU A 427 -22.97 -17.87 -3.35
C LEU A 427 -24.38 -18.45 -3.57
N PHE A 428 -24.83 -19.36 -2.69
CA PHE A 428 -26.14 -19.98 -2.81
C PHE A 428 -27.25 -18.95 -2.61
N VAL A 429 -27.14 -18.10 -1.59
CA VAL A 429 -28.09 -17.02 -1.31
C VAL A 429 -28.18 -16.05 -2.50
N LYS A 430 -27.06 -15.65 -3.09
CA LYS A 430 -27.06 -14.76 -4.26
C LYS A 430 -27.66 -15.44 -5.49
N GLN A 431 -27.31 -16.70 -5.77
CA GLN A 431 -27.89 -17.43 -6.90
C GLN A 431 -29.41 -17.58 -6.78
N GLU A 432 -29.92 -17.92 -5.60
CA GLU A 432 -31.37 -17.99 -5.35
C GLU A 432 -32.04 -16.63 -5.58
N LEU A 433 -31.44 -15.54 -5.10
CA LEU A 433 -31.96 -14.20 -5.35
C LEU A 433 -31.94 -13.86 -6.84
N PHE A 434 -30.86 -14.16 -7.56
CA PHE A 434 -30.78 -13.88 -9.00
C PHE A 434 -31.78 -14.71 -9.81
N ARG A 435 -32.12 -15.96 -9.41
CA ARG A 435 -33.25 -16.71 -10.00
C ARG A 435 -34.59 -16.02 -9.80
N VAL A 436 -34.80 -15.36 -8.67
CA VAL A 436 -36.01 -14.58 -8.39
C VAL A 436 -36.01 -13.30 -9.24
N LEU A 437 -34.91 -12.56 -9.25
CA LEU A 437 -34.77 -11.34 -10.05
C LEU A 437 -34.96 -11.61 -11.54
N ASP A 438 -34.46 -12.75 -12.02
CA ASP A 438 -34.59 -13.17 -13.40
C ASP A 438 -36.06 -13.31 -13.84
N LYS A 439 -36.90 -13.86 -12.96
CA LYS A 439 -38.34 -14.03 -13.22
C LYS A 439 -39.14 -12.73 -13.06
N VAL A 440 -38.74 -11.88 -12.10
CA VAL A 440 -39.51 -10.70 -11.70
C VAL A 440 -39.18 -9.48 -12.54
N CYS A 441 -37.89 -9.23 -12.80
CA CYS A 441 -37.45 -8.00 -13.45
C CYS A 441 -37.81 -8.01 -14.94
N LYS A 442 -38.30 -6.89 -15.46
CA LYS A 442 -38.61 -6.74 -16.88
C LYS A 442 -37.44 -7.10 -17.81
N PRO A 443 -37.71 -7.53 -19.06
CA PRO A 443 -36.66 -7.74 -20.06
C PRO A 443 -35.81 -6.48 -20.27
N GLY A 444 -34.51 -6.64 -20.44
CA GLY A 444 -33.56 -5.54 -20.64
C GLY A 444 -33.10 -4.83 -19.36
N ALA A 445 -33.69 -5.12 -18.20
CA ALA A 445 -33.18 -4.62 -16.92
C ALA A 445 -31.77 -5.16 -16.64
N VAL A 446 -30.87 -4.30 -16.16
CA VAL A 446 -29.52 -4.68 -15.73
C VAL A 446 -29.58 -5.25 -14.32
N LEU A 447 -28.99 -6.42 -14.12
CA LEU A 447 -28.91 -7.08 -12.82
C LEU A 447 -27.47 -7.03 -12.30
N ALA A 448 -27.22 -6.17 -11.31
CA ALA A 448 -25.90 -5.95 -10.75
C ALA A 448 -25.74 -6.64 -9.38
N THR A 449 -24.62 -7.30 -9.15
CA THR A 449 -24.22 -7.79 -7.81
C THR A 449 -23.14 -6.91 -7.20
N THR A 450 -23.24 -6.62 -5.90
CA THR A 450 -22.20 -5.93 -5.12
C THR A 450 -21.33 -6.92 -4.32
N THR A 451 -21.17 -8.15 -4.83
CA THR A 451 -20.22 -9.12 -4.24
C THR A 451 -18.81 -8.54 -4.21
N SER A 452 -18.05 -8.88 -3.17
CA SER A 452 -16.68 -8.42 -2.95
C SER A 452 -15.62 -9.46 -3.34
N SER A 453 -16.05 -10.71 -3.54
CA SER A 453 -15.13 -11.84 -3.73
C SER A 453 -15.70 -13.04 -4.50
N LEU A 454 -17.02 -13.14 -4.67
CA LEU A 454 -17.62 -14.28 -5.37
C LEU A 454 -17.55 -14.09 -6.89
N PRO A 455 -17.34 -15.18 -7.67
CA PRO A 455 -17.35 -15.11 -9.12
C PRO A 455 -18.71 -14.65 -9.65
N VAL A 456 -18.74 -13.51 -10.35
CA VAL A 456 -19.94 -12.91 -10.93
C VAL A 456 -20.57 -13.86 -11.96
N VAL A 457 -19.77 -14.63 -12.69
CA VAL A 457 -20.24 -15.62 -13.67
C VAL A 457 -21.05 -16.74 -13.01
N ALA A 458 -20.70 -17.13 -11.78
CA ALA A 458 -21.44 -18.14 -11.04
C ALA A 458 -22.83 -17.63 -10.62
N ILE A 459 -22.96 -16.33 -10.39
CA ILE A 459 -24.23 -15.65 -10.11
C ILE A 459 -25.01 -15.46 -11.42
N ALA A 460 -24.36 -14.98 -12.48
CA ALA A 460 -24.98 -14.73 -13.79
C ALA A 460 -25.62 -15.99 -14.39
N ARG A 461 -24.93 -17.14 -14.29
CA ARG A 461 -25.43 -18.43 -14.79
C ARG A 461 -26.64 -18.99 -14.04
N ALA A 462 -27.03 -18.39 -12.91
CA ALA A 462 -28.28 -18.73 -12.26
C ALA A 462 -29.51 -18.13 -12.96
N THR A 463 -29.30 -17.24 -13.94
CA THR A 463 -30.34 -16.57 -14.73
C THR A 463 -30.40 -17.11 -16.17
N GLU A 464 -31.52 -16.90 -16.86
CA GLU A 464 -31.67 -17.17 -18.30
C GLU A 464 -31.10 -16.05 -19.19
N ARG A 465 -30.69 -14.92 -18.59
CA ARG A 465 -30.09 -13.74 -19.24
C ARG A 465 -28.75 -13.33 -18.62
N PRO A 466 -27.73 -14.21 -18.61
CA PRO A 466 -26.43 -13.89 -18.04
C PRO A 466 -25.76 -12.68 -18.69
N GLN A 467 -26.13 -12.34 -19.93
CA GLN A 467 -25.66 -11.15 -20.63
C GLN A 467 -26.12 -9.83 -19.99
N ASP A 468 -27.20 -9.86 -19.22
CA ASP A 468 -27.76 -8.72 -18.48
C ASP A 468 -27.19 -8.59 -17.06
N VAL A 469 -26.26 -9.48 -16.67
CA VAL A 469 -25.68 -9.54 -15.33
C VAL A 469 -24.26 -8.99 -15.30
N VAL A 470 -23.95 -8.19 -14.28
CA VAL A 470 -22.67 -7.50 -14.09
C VAL A 470 -22.31 -7.38 -12.61
N GLY A 471 -21.03 -7.31 -12.28
CA GLY A 471 -20.61 -6.89 -10.94
C GLY A 471 -20.53 -5.37 -10.87
N MET A 472 -21.13 -4.79 -9.84
CA MET A 472 -21.05 -3.36 -9.52
C MET A 472 -20.64 -3.25 -8.06
N HIS A 473 -19.35 -3.47 -7.79
CA HIS A 473 -18.82 -3.58 -6.44
C HIS A 473 -18.59 -2.20 -5.82
N PHE A 474 -19.42 -1.87 -4.82
CA PHE A 474 -19.30 -0.65 -4.02
C PHE A 474 -18.43 -0.87 -2.79
N PHE A 475 -17.58 0.11 -2.47
CA PHE A 475 -16.71 0.06 -1.29
C PHE A 475 -17.39 0.65 -0.07
N ASN A 476 -17.25 -0.01 1.09
CA ASN A 476 -17.87 0.42 2.34
C ASN A 476 -17.07 1.58 2.99
N PRO A 477 -17.70 2.70 3.38
CA PRO A 477 -19.12 3.04 3.21
C PRO A 477 -19.43 3.65 1.83
N ALA A 478 -20.43 3.08 1.14
CA ALA A 478 -20.79 3.42 -0.23
C ALA A 478 -21.02 4.92 -0.47
N PRO A 479 -21.65 5.71 0.43
CA PRO A 479 -21.81 7.15 0.22
C PRO A 479 -20.51 7.96 0.22
N ALA A 480 -19.45 7.47 0.89
CA ALA A 480 -18.18 8.19 1.04
C ALA A 480 -17.13 7.75 0.01
N MET A 481 -17.10 6.47 -0.35
CA MET A 481 -16.11 5.93 -1.29
C MET A 481 -16.44 6.33 -2.72
N LYS A 482 -15.43 6.72 -3.50
CA LYS A 482 -15.63 7.15 -4.90
C LYS A 482 -15.60 5.99 -5.90
N LEU A 483 -14.82 4.96 -5.59
CA LEU A 483 -14.59 3.83 -6.48
C LEU A 483 -15.82 2.92 -6.60
N VAL A 484 -16.06 2.42 -7.81
CA VAL A 484 -16.90 1.25 -8.09
C VAL A 484 -16.13 0.37 -9.07
N GLU A 485 -15.94 -0.91 -8.74
CA GLU A 485 -15.39 -1.88 -9.71
C GLU A 485 -16.55 -2.43 -10.56
N VAL A 486 -16.47 -2.22 -11.88
CA VAL A 486 -17.41 -2.73 -12.88
C VAL A 486 -16.84 -4.04 -13.42
N VAL A 487 -17.36 -5.14 -12.89
CA VAL A 487 -16.84 -6.48 -13.14
C VAL A 487 -17.65 -7.13 -14.25
N HIS A 488 -16.99 -7.45 -15.37
CA HIS A 488 -17.64 -8.09 -16.50
C HIS A 488 -17.20 -9.54 -16.65
N THR A 489 -18.17 -10.39 -16.95
CA THR A 489 -17.92 -11.79 -17.29
C THR A 489 -17.75 -11.90 -18.81
N VAL A 490 -17.32 -13.08 -19.28
CA VAL A 490 -17.31 -13.40 -20.71
C VAL A 490 -18.71 -13.41 -21.36
N LEU A 491 -19.78 -13.38 -20.57
CA LEU A 491 -21.17 -13.37 -21.03
C LEU A 491 -21.80 -11.97 -21.00
N THR A 492 -21.29 -11.07 -20.15
CA THR A 492 -21.85 -9.73 -19.93
C THR A 492 -21.80 -8.92 -21.23
N ALA A 493 -22.94 -8.36 -21.65
CA ALA A 493 -23.01 -7.58 -22.87
C ALA A 493 -22.34 -6.20 -22.72
N ASP A 494 -21.77 -5.69 -23.82
CA ASP A 494 -21.08 -4.39 -23.84
C ASP A 494 -22.01 -3.22 -23.49
N ASP A 495 -23.29 -3.30 -23.85
CA ASP A 495 -24.31 -2.29 -23.53
C ASP A 495 -24.58 -2.22 -22.02
N VAL A 496 -24.57 -3.35 -21.31
CA VAL A 496 -24.70 -3.41 -19.85
C VAL A 496 -23.52 -2.74 -19.17
N ARG A 497 -22.30 -3.09 -19.58
CA ARG A 497 -21.08 -2.47 -19.07
C ARG A 497 -21.12 -0.95 -19.29
N ALA A 498 -21.39 -0.50 -20.51
CA ALA A 498 -21.49 0.93 -20.81
C ALA A 498 -22.60 1.64 -20.00
N THR A 499 -23.74 0.98 -19.78
CA THR A 499 -24.84 1.50 -18.96
C THR A 499 -24.39 1.74 -17.52
N VAL A 500 -23.68 0.78 -16.90
CA VAL A 500 -23.17 0.92 -15.53
C VAL A 500 -22.15 2.05 -15.43
N HIS A 501 -21.27 2.20 -16.42
CA HIS A 501 -20.33 3.33 -16.49
C HIS A 501 -21.03 4.68 -16.50
N GLN A 502 -22.06 4.83 -17.36
CA GLN A 502 -22.86 6.05 -17.42
C GLN A 502 -23.55 6.33 -16.09
N VAL A 503 -24.16 5.30 -15.48
CA VAL A 503 -24.79 5.41 -14.16
C VAL A 503 -23.77 5.87 -13.13
N CYS A 504 -22.59 5.25 -13.05
CA CYS A 504 -21.52 5.68 -12.13
C CYS A 504 -21.14 7.15 -12.32
N GLY A 505 -21.07 7.64 -13.57
CA GLY A 505 -20.86 9.05 -13.86
C GLY A 505 -21.93 9.97 -13.26
N VAL A 506 -23.21 9.61 -13.42
CA VAL A 506 -24.35 10.35 -12.81
C VAL A 506 -24.27 10.33 -11.28
N LEU A 507 -23.89 9.19 -10.70
CA LEU A 507 -23.69 9.03 -9.25
C LEU A 507 -22.45 9.77 -8.72
N ARG A 508 -21.64 10.39 -9.60
CA ARG A 508 -20.32 10.97 -9.28
C ARG A 508 -19.37 9.95 -8.65
N LYS A 509 -19.49 8.69 -9.07
CA LYS A 509 -18.57 7.60 -8.79
C LYS A 509 -17.56 7.48 -9.91
N HIS A 510 -16.41 6.91 -9.61
CA HIS A 510 -15.38 6.58 -10.57
C HIS A 510 -15.45 5.08 -10.85
N PRO A 511 -16.01 4.66 -12.00
CA PRO A 511 -15.99 3.27 -12.39
C PRO A 511 -14.58 2.88 -12.84
N VAL A 512 -14.14 1.68 -12.47
CA VAL A 512 -12.97 1.02 -13.06
C VAL A 512 -13.40 -0.31 -13.65
N ASP A 513 -12.88 -0.67 -14.82
CA ASP A 513 -13.22 -1.94 -15.47
C ASP A 513 -12.27 -3.06 -15.07
N CYS A 514 -12.83 -4.23 -14.79
CA CYS A 514 -12.05 -5.46 -14.60
C CYS A 514 -12.83 -6.71 -14.98
N GLY A 515 -12.11 -7.79 -15.29
CA GLY A 515 -12.70 -9.10 -15.54
C GLY A 515 -13.20 -9.76 -14.25
N ASP A 516 -13.94 -10.85 -14.38
CA ASP A 516 -14.44 -11.64 -13.26
C ASP A 516 -13.36 -12.58 -12.68
N ARG A 517 -12.93 -12.33 -11.43
CA ARG A 517 -12.04 -13.18 -10.63
C ARG A 517 -12.17 -12.86 -9.14
N ALA A 518 -11.67 -13.73 -8.25
CA ALA A 518 -11.61 -13.44 -6.82
C ALA A 518 -10.91 -12.12 -6.51
N GLY A 519 -11.58 -11.27 -5.73
CA GLY A 519 -11.06 -10.02 -5.20
C GLY A 519 -10.83 -8.90 -6.22
N PHE A 520 -11.23 -9.10 -7.48
CA PHE A 520 -11.18 -8.09 -8.54
C PHE A 520 -9.80 -7.42 -8.69
N ILE A 521 -9.73 -6.08 -8.59
CA ILE A 521 -8.46 -5.33 -8.54
C ILE A 521 -8.06 -5.11 -7.08
N VAL A 522 -8.90 -4.39 -6.31
CA VAL A 522 -8.49 -3.86 -5.00
C VAL A 522 -8.19 -4.97 -4.02
N ASN A 523 -9.10 -5.92 -3.84
CA ASN A 523 -8.93 -6.95 -2.81
C ASN A 523 -7.79 -7.91 -3.20
N ALA A 524 -7.65 -8.21 -4.49
CA ALA A 524 -6.61 -9.08 -4.99
C ALA A 524 -5.20 -8.48 -4.91
N LEU A 525 -5.06 -7.16 -4.73
CA LEU A 525 -3.78 -6.51 -4.47
C LEU A 525 -3.59 -6.18 -2.98
N LEU A 526 -4.65 -5.75 -2.30
CA LEU A 526 -4.59 -5.28 -0.92
C LEU A 526 -4.40 -6.41 0.09
N PHE A 527 -5.17 -7.50 -0.01
CA PHE A 527 -5.15 -8.54 1.03
C PHE A 527 -3.86 -9.37 1.03
N PRO A 528 -3.25 -9.71 -0.13
CA PRO A 528 -1.93 -10.33 -0.12
C PRO A 528 -0.86 -9.43 0.50
N TYR A 529 -0.93 -8.11 0.25
CA TYR A 529 -0.07 -7.12 0.90
C TYR A 529 -0.24 -7.10 2.42
N LEU A 530 -1.49 -7.10 2.91
CA LEU A 530 -1.77 -7.14 4.35
C LEU A 530 -1.34 -8.47 4.97
N ASN A 531 -1.57 -9.59 4.28
CA ASN A 531 -1.18 -10.92 4.71
C ASN A 531 0.36 -11.04 4.82
N ASN A 532 1.09 -10.45 3.87
CA ASN A 532 2.56 -10.38 3.94
C ASN A 532 3.06 -9.56 5.13
N ALA A 533 2.36 -8.48 5.50
CA ALA A 533 2.67 -7.75 6.74
C ALA A 533 2.47 -8.65 7.98
N VAL A 534 1.39 -9.44 8.03
CA VAL A 534 1.17 -10.40 9.12
C VAL A 534 2.27 -11.46 9.16
N LYS A 535 2.71 -11.99 8.01
CA LYS A 535 3.83 -12.95 7.92
C LYS A 535 5.12 -12.35 8.47
N MET A 536 5.42 -11.08 8.20
CA MET A 536 6.58 -10.41 8.79
C MET A 536 6.55 -10.37 10.32
N VAL A 537 5.38 -10.13 10.94
CA VAL A 537 5.24 -10.18 12.41
C VAL A 537 5.34 -11.60 12.94
N GLN A 538 4.70 -12.55 12.25
CA GLN A 538 4.72 -13.97 12.61
C GLN A 538 6.15 -14.52 12.65
N ASP A 539 6.99 -14.11 11.69
CA ASP A 539 8.39 -14.51 11.61
C ASP A 539 9.31 -13.72 12.56
N HIS A 540 8.73 -12.90 13.45
CA HIS A 540 9.43 -12.01 14.39
C HIS A 540 10.43 -11.06 13.72
N TYR A 541 10.18 -10.72 12.45
CA TYR A 541 11.09 -9.91 11.65
C TYR A 541 11.01 -8.43 12.01
N ALA A 542 9.80 -7.92 12.20
CA ALA A 542 9.56 -6.53 12.59
C ALA A 542 8.31 -6.44 13.48
N SER A 543 8.24 -5.39 14.31
CA SER A 543 7.07 -5.13 15.14
C SER A 543 5.92 -4.54 14.32
N VAL A 544 4.69 -4.70 14.83
CA VAL A 544 3.49 -4.07 14.28
C VAL A 544 3.66 -2.55 14.11
N ASP A 545 4.28 -1.88 15.08
CA ASP A 545 4.53 -0.44 15.03
C ASP A 545 5.57 -0.05 13.99
N ALA A 546 6.65 -0.82 13.87
CA ALA A 546 7.68 -0.60 12.86
C ALA A 546 7.12 -0.72 11.45
N ILE A 547 6.30 -1.74 11.19
CA ILE A 547 5.67 -1.98 9.88
C ILE A 547 4.66 -0.86 9.55
N ASP A 548 3.82 -0.49 10.50
CA ASP A 548 2.88 0.63 10.30
C ASP A 548 3.62 1.95 10.05
N ALA A 549 4.69 2.22 10.80
CA ALA A 549 5.51 3.43 10.62
C ALA A 549 6.21 3.44 9.26
N ALA A 550 6.79 2.31 8.85
CA ALA A 550 7.48 2.17 7.56
C ALA A 550 6.54 2.50 6.39
N MET A 551 5.33 1.93 6.38
CA MET A 551 4.40 2.16 5.27
C MET A 551 3.78 3.57 5.30
N LYS A 552 3.51 4.14 6.47
CA LYS A 552 3.00 5.52 6.59
C LYS A 552 4.05 6.56 6.19
N LEU A 553 5.29 6.41 6.65
CA LEU A 553 6.34 7.41 6.47
C LEU A 553 7.13 7.22 5.17
N GLY A 554 7.28 5.98 4.71
CA GLY A 554 7.96 5.62 3.46
C GLY A 554 7.01 5.55 2.26
N GLY A 555 5.85 4.91 2.40
CA GLY A 555 4.86 4.80 1.32
C GLY A 555 3.90 5.98 1.22
N GLY A 556 3.83 6.84 2.25
CA GLY A 556 2.83 7.92 2.33
C GLY A 556 1.40 7.39 2.52
N TYR A 557 1.25 6.17 3.04
CA TYR A 557 -0.06 5.53 3.17
C TYR A 557 -0.87 6.22 4.27
N PRO A 558 -2.21 6.34 4.10
CA PRO A 558 -3.06 7.01 5.08
C PRO A 558 -3.14 6.25 6.41
N MET A 559 -2.99 4.93 6.38
CA MET A 559 -2.96 4.04 7.54
C MET A 559 -1.88 2.98 7.33
N GLY A 560 -1.29 2.50 8.42
CA GLY A 560 -0.40 1.33 8.38
C GLY A 560 -1.19 0.03 8.17
N PRO A 561 -0.55 -1.06 7.70
CA PRO A 561 -1.19 -2.35 7.47
C PRO A 561 -2.02 -2.87 8.65
N PHE A 562 -1.49 -2.80 9.87
CA PHE A 562 -2.16 -3.35 11.05
C PHE A 562 -3.28 -2.46 11.55
N GLU A 563 -3.11 -1.14 11.43
CA GLU A 563 -4.21 -0.21 11.65
C GLU A 563 -5.37 -0.47 10.68
N LEU A 564 -5.06 -0.72 9.40
CA LEU A 564 -6.07 -1.03 8.38
C LEU A 564 -6.74 -2.39 8.63
N LEU A 565 -5.96 -3.43 8.94
CA LEU A 565 -6.47 -4.77 9.30
C LEU A 565 -7.48 -4.69 10.46
N ASP A 566 -7.16 -3.94 11.51
CA ASP A 566 -8.06 -3.79 12.67
C ASP A 566 -9.30 -2.93 12.36
N VAL A 567 -9.24 -2.04 11.36
CA VAL A 567 -10.40 -1.27 10.87
C VAL A 567 -11.33 -2.12 10.02
N VAL A 568 -10.76 -2.88 9.08
CA VAL A 568 -11.51 -3.78 8.18
C VAL A 568 -12.13 -4.94 8.96
N GLY A 569 -11.36 -5.51 9.88
CA GLY A 569 -11.68 -6.71 10.63
C GLY A 569 -10.85 -7.90 10.17
N LEU A 570 -10.27 -8.62 11.12
CA LEU A 570 -9.37 -9.74 10.83
C LEU A 570 -10.09 -10.93 10.19
N ASP A 571 -11.36 -11.16 10.56
CA ASP A 571 -12.21 -12.19 9.96
C ASP A 571 -12.55 -11.91 8.50
N VAL A 572 -12.84 -10.64 8.17
CA VAL A 572 -13.07 -10.21 6.78
C VAL A 572 -11.79 -10.40 5.96
N SER A 573 -10.65 -10.01 6.54
CA SER A 573 -9.35 -10.15 5.89
C SER A 573 -9.00 -11.62 5.64
N LEU A 574 -9.21 -12.48 6.65
CA LEU A 574 -9.00 -13.92 6.52
C LEU A 574 -9.90 -14.54 5.46
N ALA A 575 -11.20 -14.21 5.47
CA ALA A 575 -12.15 -14.75 4.51
C ALA A 575 -11.76 -14.40 3.06
N ILE A 576 -11.35 -13.15 2.81
CA ILE A 576 -10.92 -12.73 1.47
C ILE A 576 -9.63 -13.43 1.06
N GLU A 577 -8.64 -13.53 1.95
CA GLU A 577 -7.38 -14.23 1.65
C GLU A 577 -7.61 -15.73 1.38
N GLN A 578 -8.55 -16.36 2.10
CA GLN A 578 -8.95 -17.74 1.83
C GLN A 578 -9.56 -17.89 0.43
N VAL A 579 -10.46 -16.99 0.02
CA VAL A 579 -11.05 -17.02 -1.32
C VAL A 579 -9.97 -16.83 -2.40
N LEU A 580 -9.04 -15.89 -2.21
CA LEU A 580 -7.92 -15.69 -3.13
C LEU A 580 -7.05 -16.96 -3.23
N HIS A 581 -6.68 -17.54 -2.09
CA HIS A 581 -5.88 -18.76 -2.07
C HIS A 581 -6.62 -19.96 -2.69
N GLU A 582 -7.93 -20.08 -2.47
CA GLU A 582 -8.74 -21.15 -3.04
C GLU A 582 -8.88 -21.06 -4.56
N GLU A 583 -8.95 -19.85 -5.11
CA GLU A 583 -9.04 -19.63 -6.55
C GLU A 583 -7.70 -19.86 -7.25
N PHE A 584 -6.63 -19.23 -6.75
CA PHE A 584 -5.33 -19.24 -7.43
C PHE A 584 -4.44 -20.42 -7.04
N ARG A 585 -4.65 -21.00 -5.85
CA ARG A 585 -3.84 -22.10 -5.28
C ARG A 585 -2.34 -21.79 -5.22
N ASP A 586 -1.99 -20.52 -5.18
CA ASP A 586 -0.61 -20.08 -5.02
C ASP A 586 -0.23 -20.10 -3.53
N PRO A 587 0.83 -20.82 -3.12
CA PRO A 587 1.28 -20.86 -1.72
C PRO A 587 1.59 -19.48 -1.13
N GLY A 588 2.01 -18.52 -1.95
CA GLY A 588 2.27 -17.14 -1.52
C GLY A 588 1.01 -16.42 -1.04
N LEU A 589 -0.18 -16.85 -1.50
CA LEU A 589 -1.49 -16.32 -1.10
C LEU A 589 -2.10 -17.06 0.09
N ALA A 590 -1.43 -18.08 0.64
CA ALA A 590 -1.95 -18.79 1.80
C ALA A 590 -2.08 -17.82 3.00
N PRO A 591 -3.23 -17.81 3.71
CA PRO A 591 -3.40 -16.99 4.91
C PRO A 591 -2.32 -17.26 5.96
N ALA A 592 -1.83 -16.21 6.60
CA ALA A 592 -0.87 -16.35 7.68
C ALA A 592 -1.51 -17.08 8.88
N PRO A 593 -0.87 -18.14 9.43
CA PRO A 593 -1.36 -18.82 10.64
C PRO A 593 -1.66 -17.89 11.81
N LEU A 594 -0.87 -16.83 12.00
CA LEU A 594 -1.12 -15.81 13.02
C LEU A 594 -2.48 -15.11 12.84
N LEU A 595 -2.89 -14.84 11.60
CA LEU A 595 -4.21 -14.25 11.30
C LEU A 595 -5.32 -15.23 11.68
N GLU A 596 -5.18 -16.51 11.31
CA GLU A 596 -6.13 -17.57 11.66
C GLU A 596 -6.28 -17.75 13.17
N HIS A 597 -5.17 -17.73 13.90
CA HIS A 597 -5.17 -17.83 15.36
C HIS A 597 -5.90 -16.65 16.01
N LEU A 598 -5.66 -15.41 15.56
CA LEU A 598 -6.33 -14.23 16.11
C LEU A 598 -7.84 -14.24 15.82
N VAL A 599 -8.24 -14.65 14.62
CA VAL A 599 -9.67 -14.78 14.27
C VAL A 599 -10.33 -15.86 15.12
N SER A 600 -9.69 -17.01 15.28
CA SER A 600 -10.18 -18.12 16.12
C SER A 600 -10.29 -17.72 17.59
N ALA A 601 -9.43 -16.82 18.07
CA ALA A 601 -9.49 -16.25 19.42
C ALA A 601 -10.53 -15.13 19.59
N GLY A 602 -11.25 -14.73 18.53
CA GLY A 602 -12.22 -13.64 18.56
C GLY A 602 -11.60 -12.24 18.59
N CYS A 603 -10.30 -12.12 18.29
CA CYS A 603 -9.59 -10.85 18.17
C CYS A 603 -9.82 -10.24 16.78
N LEU A 604 -11.01 -9.70 16.53
CA LEU A 604 -11.43 -9.24 15.20
C LEU A 604 -11.16 -7.76 14.90
N GLY A 605 -10.32 -7.09 15.68
CA GLY A 605 -9.97 -5.67 15.51
C GLY A 605 -10.86 -4.72 16.29
N ARG A 606 -11.11 -3.53 15.74
CA ARG A 606 -11.85 -2.44 16.42
C ARG A 606 -13.26 -2.83 16.84
N LYS A 607 -13.91 -3.73 16.09
CA LYS A 607 -15.30 -4.17 16.36
C LYS A 607 -15.44 -5.04 17.60
N THR A 608 -14.38 -5.73 18.02
CA THR A 608 -14.33 -6.53 19.26
C THR A 608 -13.48 -5.87 20.35
N GLY A 609 -12.92 -4.68 20.07
CA GLY A 609 -12.01 -3.97 20.98
C GLY A 609 -10.59 -4.55 21.02
N ARG A 610 -10.28 -5.57 20.20
CA ARG A 610 -8.97 -6.23 20.17
C ARG A 610 -8.74 -6.91 18.83
N GLY A 611 -7.60 -6.63 18.21
CA GLY A 611 -7.05 -7.32 17.03
C GLY A 611 -5.53 -7.43 17.17
N PHE A 612 -4.77 -6.88 16.24
CA PHE A 612 -3.32 -6.68 16.42
C PHE A 612 -3.02 -5.60 17.47
N ARG A 613 -3.97 -4.68 17.68
CA ARG A 613 -3.94 -3.66 18.72
C ARG A 613 -5.12 -3.81 19.67
N GLU A 614 -4.97 -3.28 20.88
CA GLU A 614 -6.06 -3.16 21.85
C GLU A 614 -6.73 -1.80 21.72
N TYR A 615 -8.07 -1.79 21.81
CA TYR A 615 -8.89 -0.61 21.68
C TYR A 615 -9.78 -0.45 22.91
N ALA A 616 -9.88 0.79 23.42
CA ALA A 616 -10.84 1.11 24.45
C ALA A 616 -12.27 0.75 23.96
N ARG A 617 -13.02 0.02 24.79
CA ARG A 617 -14.43 -0.30 24.49
C ARG A 617 -15.20 1.02 24.36
N ARG A 618 -15.84 1.21 23.21
CA ARG A 618 -16.69 2.38 22.93
C ARG A 618 -18.01 2.31 23.67
#